data_AF-A0A6N6Q8L9-F1
#
_entry.id   AF-A0A6N6Q8L9-F1
#
_cell.length_a   1.000
_cell.length_b   1.000
_cell.length_c   1.000
_cell.angle_alpha   90.00
_cell.angle_beta   90.00
_cell.angle_gamma   90.00
#
_symmetry.space_group_name_H-M   'P 1'
#
loop_
_entity.id
_entity.type
_entity.pdbx_description
1 polymer ?
#
loop_
_entity_poly.entity_id
_entity_poly.type
_entity_poly.pdbx_seq_one_letter_code
_entity_poly.pdbx_strand_id
1 'polypeptide(L)'
;MVDPIGDPAAWTGGSPVSIVLTNGNHERAAAGWGRRFKCPVWIPGGFESPLDGARRFGPGESPVGGWETVALDGGGPGETAFRIPALDLVVFGDALVNLPGHGLGILPDKYCGDPARLRDALRRLVARPFSRAVFAHGAPLPADASVRIAALL
;
A
#
# COMPACT_ATOMS: atom_id res chain seq x y z
N MET A 1 -7.53 5.37 -16.28
CA MET A 1 -7.28 4.83 -14.93
C MET A 1 -7.49 6.01 -13.98
N VAL A 2 -8.46 5.92 -13.06
CA VAL A 2 -8.62 6.96 -12.02
C VAL A 2 -7.47 6.76 -11.04
N ASP A 3 -6.55 7.70 -10.96
CA ASP A 3 -5.65 7.78 -9.81
C ASP A 3 -6.50 8.28 -8.62
N PRO A 4 -6.72 7.48 -7.57
CA PRO A 4 -7.47 7.95 -6.39
C PRO A 4 -6.78 9.13 -5.69
N ILE A 5 -5.52 9.43 -6.02
CA ILE A 5 -4.84 10.64 -5.59
C ILE A 5 -4.96 11.69 -6.70
N GLY A 6 -5.95 12.59 -6.56
CA GLY A 6 -6.13 13.72 -7.47
C GLY A 6 -4.94 14.70 -7.43
N ASP A 7 -5.04 15.76 -8.26
CA ASP A 7 -4.04 16.84 -8.27
C ASP A 7 -3.90 17.46 -6.86
N PRO A 8 -2.67 17.58 -6.31
CA PRO A 8 -2.44 18.31 -5.06
C PRO A 8 -3.11 19.69 -5.00
N ALA A 9 -3.21 20.40 -6.13
CA ALA A 9 -3.83 21.70 -6.22
C ALA A 9 -5.33 21.70 -5.86
N ALA A 10 -6.02 20.58 -6.10
CA ALA A 10 -7.44 20.41 -5.81
C ALA A 10 -7.73 19.99 -4.35
N TRP A 11 -6.69 19.75 -3.53
CA TRP A 11 -6.85 19.31 -2.15
C TRP A 11 -7.40 20.41 -1.24
N THR A 12 -8.53 20.12 -0.60
CA THR A 12 -9.21 21.00 0.36
C THR A 12 -9.18 20.47 1.80
N GLY A 13 -8.54 19.32 2.05
CA GLY A 13 -8.40 18.75 3.39
C GLY A 13 -7.31 19.42 4.24
N GLY A 14 -7.02 18.85 5.40
CA GLY A 14 -5.92 19.30 6.27
C GLY A 14 -4.53 19.11 5.64
N SER A 15 -3.47 19.58 6.31
CA SER A 15 -2.10 19.46 5.80
C SER A 15 -1.49 18.10 6.16
N PRO A 16 -1.21 17.20 5.17
CA PRO A 16 -0.48 15.97 5.44
C PRO A 16 0.91 16.26 6.00
N VAL A 17 1.36 15.44 6.94
CA VAL A 17 2.68 15.57 7.57
C VAL A 17 3.72 14.62 6.96
N SER A 18 3.28 13.67 6.13
CA SER A 18 4.11 12.71 5.38
C SER A 18 3.34 12.19 4.17
N ILE A 19 4.06 11.82 3.10
CA ILE A 19 3.57 11.00 1.98
C ILE A 19 4.29 9.67 2.03
N VAL A 20 3.59 8.55 1.87
CA VAL A 20 4.18 7.21 1.99
C VAL A 20 3.75 6.35 0.80
N LEU A 21 4.70 5.76 0.10
CA LEU A 21 4.47 4.83 -1.00
C LEU A 21 4.33 3.40 -0.49
N THR A 22 3.40 2.64 -1.06
CA THR A 22 3.23 1.20 -0.83
C THR A 22 4.17 0.34 -1.71
N ASN A 23 4.59 0.83 -2.87
CA ASN A 23 5.54 0.13 -3.75
C ASN A 23 6.26 1.10 -4.71
N GLY A 24 7.20 0.59 -5.51
CA GLY A 24 7.97 1.38 -6.46
C GLY A 24 7.22 1.85 -7.71
N ASN A 25 6.06 1.27 -8.02
CA ASN A 25 5.18 1.73 -9.08
C ASN A 25 4.22 2.84 -8.61
N HIS A 26 4.23 3.19 -7.32
CA HIS A 26 3.26 4.10 -6.70
C HIS A 26 3.79 5.52 -6.49
N GLU A 27 4.81 5.93 -7.24
CA GLU A 27 5.30 7.31 -7.22
C GLU A 27 4.17 8.31 -7.46
N ARG A 28 3.33 8.07 -8.48
CA ARG A 28 2.15 8.88 -8.82
C ARG A 28 2.49 10.38 -8.75
N ALA A 29 1.72 11.16 -7.99
CA ALA A 29 1.96 12.58 -7.76
C ALA A 29 2.80 12.88 -6.50
N ALA A 30 3.45 11.90 -5.88
CA ALA A 30 4.07 12.02 -4.56
C ALA A 30 5.08 13.17 -4.47
N ALA A 31 5.91 13.39 -5.51
CA ALA A 31 6.82 14.53 -5.56
C ALA A 31 6.07 15.88 -5.48
N GLY A 32 4.94 15.99 -6.18
CA GLY A 32 4.09 17.18 -6.16
C GLY A 32 3.47 17.42 -4.78
N TRP A 33 2.96 16.36 -4.14
CA TRP A 33 2.41 16.40 -2.79
C TRP A 33 3.47 16.77 -1.74
N GLY A 34 4.64 16.14 -1.80
CA GLY A 34 5.77 16.44 -0.91
C GLY A 34 6.20 17.90 -0.99
N ARG A 35 6.32 18.46 -2.20
CA ARG A 35 6.62 19.89 -2.41
C ARG A 35 5.50 20.81 -1.90
N ARG A 36 4.24 20.51 -2.22
CA ARG A 36 3.09 21.36 -1.82
C ARG A 36 2.98 21.48 -0.30
N PHE A 37 3.10 20.35 0.41
CA PHE A 37 2.91 20.30 1.85
C PHE A 37 4.21 20.40 2.65
N LYS A 38 5.36 20.50 1.97
CA LYS A 38 6.70 20.58 2.57
C LYS A 38 6.94 19.43 3.57
N CYS A 39 6.51 18.23 3.20
CA CYS A 39 6.57 17.05 4.05
C CYS A 39 7.43 15.95 3.40
N PRO A 40 8.02 15.05 4.19
CA PRO A 40 8.80 13.95 3.66
C PRO A 40 7.97 13.01 2.79
N VAL A 41 8.57 12.56 1.69
CA VAL A 41 8.09 11.41 0.91
C VAL A 41 8.89 10.19 1.35
N TRP A 42 8.19 9.14 1.74
CA TRP A 42 8.75 7.87 2.17
C TRP A 42 8.51 6.80 1.11
N ILE A 43 9.55 6.04 0.79
CA ILE A 43 9.51 4.94 -0.17
C ILE A 43 10.07 3.66 0.47
N PRO A 44 9.59 2.47 0.05
CA PRO A 44 10.23 1.24 0.47
C PRO A 44 11.68 1.18 -0.02
N GLY A 45 12.54 0.48 0.73
CA GLY A 45 13.89 0.13 0.27
C GLY A 45 13.89 -0.91 -0.85
N GLY A 46 15.08 -1.18 -1.41
CA GLY A 46 15.30 -2.32 -2.31
C GLY A 46 14.98 -2.11 -3.79
N PHE A 47 14.73 -0.86 -4.22
CA PHE A 47 14.60 -0.51 -5.64
C PHE A 47 15.08 0.93 -5.91
N GLU A 48 15.50 1.17 -7.14
CA GLU A 48 15.85 2.50 -7.64
C GLU A 48 14.57 3.32 -7.88
N SER A 49 14.58 4.57 -7.41
CA SER A 49 13.44 5.47 -7.52
C SER A 49 13.89 6.79 -8.12
N PRO A 50 13.13 7.39 -9.05
CA PRO A 50 13.43 8.72 -9.58
C PRO A 50 13.03 9.85 -8.62
N LEU A 51 12.46 9.53 -7.46
CA LEU A 51 12.08 10.50 -6.43
C LEU A 51 13.30 10.99 -5.65
N ASP A 52 13.93 12.04 -6.15
CA ASP A 52 15.05 12.71 -5.48
C ASP A 52 14.69 13.17 -4.06
N GLY A 53 15.56 12.82 -3.09
CA GLY A 53 15.41 13.21 -1.70
C GLY A 53 14.33 12.45 -0.92
N ALA A 54 13.72 11.41 -1.50
CA ALA A 54 12.82 10.52 -0.78
C ALA A 54 13.55 9.78 0.35
N ARG A 55 12.90 9.67 1.50
CA ARG A 55 13.37 8.87 2.63
C ARG A 55 13.01 7.41 2.40
N ARG A 56 13.88 6.50 2.81
CA ARG A 56 13.65 5.06 2.67
C ARG A 56 13.28 4.45 4.01
N PHE A 57 12.38 3.47 3.99
CA PHE A 57 12.11 2.60 5.13
C PHE A 57 12.40 1.15 4.75
N GLY A 58 13.02 0.42 5.67
CA GLY A 58 13.30 -1.01 5.56
C GLY A 58 12.26 -1.90 6.23
N PRO A 59 12.46 -3.23 6.19
CA PRO A 59 11.62 -4.18 6.89
C PRO A 59 11.54 -3.87 8.40
N GLY A 60 10.31 -3.71 8.92
CA GLY A 60 10.07 -3.45 10.33
C GLY A 60 10.27 -2.00 10.77
N GLU A 61 10.74 -1.12 9.87
CA GLU A 61 10.80 0.32 10.11
C GLU A 61 9.47 0.96 9.74
N SER A 62 8.99 1.90 10.56
CA SER A 62 7.75 2.60 10.28
C SER A 62 8.00 4.05 9.87
N PRO A 63 7.54 4.48 8.68
CA PRO A 63 7.67 5.87 8.24
C PRO A 63 6.73 6.83 9.01
N VAL A 64 5.70 6.29 9.67
CA VAL A 64 4.66 7.05 10.37
C VAL A 64 4.31 6.37 11.69
N GLY A 65 4.36 7.12 12.80
CA GLY A 65 4.06 6.57 14.13
C GLY A 65 2.71 5.86 14.19
N GLY A 66 2.69 4.67 14.81
CA GLY A 66 1.48 3.85 14.95
C GLY A 66 1.12 3.02 13.72
N TRP A 67 1.89 3.10 12.63
CA TRP A 67 1.75 2.20 11.48
C TRP A 67 2.77 1.08 11.59
N GLU A 68 2.39 -0.13 11.21
CA GLU A 68 3.30 -1.27 11.05
C GLU A 68 3.48 -1.56 9.56
N THR A 69 4.72 -1.68 9.11
CA THR A 69 5.03 -2.11 7.74
C THR A 69 5.01 -3.63 7.63
N VAL A 70 4.29 -4.16 6.65
CA VAL A 70 4.27 -5.59 6.34
C VAL A 70 4.76 -5.77 4.90
N ALA A 71 5.97 -6.31 4.75
CA ALA A 71 6.53 -6.61 3.44
C ALA A 71 5.69 -7.71 2.75
N LEU A 72 5.28 -7.45 1.52
CA LEU A 72 4.55 -8.37 0.66
C LEU A 72 5.47 -8.85 -0.46
N ASP A 73 6.55 -9.51 -0.04
CA ASP A 73 7.57 -10.04 -0.95
C ASP A 73 6.96 -10.88 -2.07
N GLY A 74 7.47 -10.73 -3.29
CA GLY A 74 6.91 -11.38 -4.47
C GLY A 74 5.85 -10.56 -5.20
N GLY A 75 5.36 -9.47 -4.60
CA GLY A 75 4.62 -8.42 -5.29
C GLY A 75 5.51 -7.57 -6.20
N GLY A 76 5.08 -6.33 -6.46
CA GLY A 76 5.89 -5.34 -7.17
C GLY A 76 7.13 -4.90 -6.38
N PRO A 77 7.99 -4.03 -6.96
CA PRO A 77 9.20 -3.54 -6.29
C PRO A 77 8.88 -2.93 -4.92
N GLY A 78 9.43 -3.50 -3.85
CA GLY A 78 9.20 -3.01 -2.49
C GLY A 78 7.75 -3.07 -1.99
N GLU A 79 6.90 -3.93 -2.58
CA GLU A 79 5.48 -4.04 -2.21
C GLU A 79 5.31 -4.21 -0.70
N THR A 80 4.58 -3.27 -0.10
CA THR A 80 4.39 -3.14 1.34
C THR A 80 2.94 -2.81 1.63
N ALA A 81 2.34 -3.53 2.57
CA ALA A 81 1.09 -3.13 3.21
C ALA A 81 1.37 -2.38 4.51
N PHE A 82 0.53 -1.41 4.84
CA PHE A 82 0.58 -0.69 6.12
C PHE A 82 -0.58 -1.12 7.01
N ARG A 83 -0.26 -1.77 8.13
CA ARG A 83 -1.24 -2.08 9.16
C ARG A 83 -1.34 -0.91 10.14
N ILE A 84 -2.55 -0.50 10.46
CA ILE A 84 -2.85 0.60 11.37
C ILE A 84 -3.70 0.02 12.51
N PRO A 85 -3.09 -0.51 13.59
CA PRO A 85 -3.81 -1.22 14.65
C PRO A 85 -4.91 -0.38 15.30
N ALA A 86 -4.66 0.92 15.52
CA ALA A 86 -5.63 1.84 16.10
C ALA A 86 -6.93 1.97 15.27
N LEU A 87 -6.86 1.62 13.98
CA LEU A 87 -8.01 1.62 13.07
C LEU A 87 -8.39 0.21 12.63
N ASP A 88 -7.79 -0.85 13.17
CA ASP A 88 -8.03 -2.23 12.72
C ASP A 88 -8.08 -2.35 11.18
N LEU A 89 -7.13 -1.67 10.51
CA LEU A 89 -7.11 -1.38 9.08
C LEU A 89 -5.78 -1.82 8.48
N VAL A 90 -5.81 -2.37 7.27
CA VAL A 90 -4.64 -2.55 6.42
C VAL A 90 -4.80 -1.78 5.10
N VAL A 91 -3.78 -1.01 4.74
CA VAL A 91 -3.66 -0.30 3.47
C VAL A 91 -2.80 -1.14 2.54
N PHE A 92 -3.34 -1.52 1.39
CA PHE A 92 -2.63 -2.29 0.37
C PHE A 92 -2.27 -1.43 -0.83
N GLY A 93 -1.11 -1.72 -1.42
CA GLY A 93 -0.72 -1.29 -2.75
C GLY A 93 -1.42 -2.13 -3.83
N ASP A 94 -0.63 -2.79 -4.67
CA ASP A 94 -1.12 -3.57 -5.80
C ASP A 94 -1.30 -5.05 -5.49
N ALA A 95 -0.73 -5.58 -4.40
CA ALA A 95 -0.79 -7.01 -4.04
C ALA A 95 -2.21 -7.61 -4.08
N LEU A 96 -3.22 -6.78 -3.78
CA LEU A 96 -4.63 -7.12 -3.85
C LEU A 96 -5.39 -6.01 -4.58
N VAL A 97 -6.39 -6.41 -5.36
CA VAL A 97 -7.32 -5.49 -6.03
C VAL A 97 -8.76 -5.88 -5.69
N ASN A 98 -9.68 -4.92 -5.62
CA ASN A 98 -11.10 -5.18 -5.38
C ASN A 98 -11.96 -4.46 -6.42
N LEU A 99 -11.80 -4.83 -7.68
CA LEU A 99 -12.32 -4.08 -8.82
C LEU A 99 -13.84 -4.26 -8.96
N PRO A 100 -14.60 -3.20 -9.27
CA PRO A 100 -16.00 -3.32 -9.64
C PRO A 100 -16.19 -4.36 -10.77
N GLY A 101 -17.12 -5.28 -10.62
CA GLY A 101 -17.42 -6.35 -11.60
C GLY A 101 -16.52 -7.58 -11.55
N HIS A 102 -15.31 -7.50 -10.96
CA HIS A 102 -14.40 -8.64 -10.78
C HIS A 102 -14.30 -9.12 -9.33
N GLY A 103 -14.51 -8.21 -8.38
CA GLY A 103 -14.40 -8.50 -6.95
C GLY A 103 -12.95 -8.47 -6.45
N LEU A 104 -12.78 -9.04 -5.25
CA LEU A 104 -11.50 -9.11 -4.55
C LEU A 104 -10.64 -10.21 -5.18
N GLY A 105 -9.38 -9.90 -5.47
CA GLY A 105 -8.43 -10.85 -6.03
C GLY A 105 -6.98 -10.48 -5.71
N ILE A 106 -6.11 -11.48 -5.76
CA ILE A 106 -4.66 -11.29 -5.76
C ILE A 106 -4.25 -10.72 -7.11
N LEU A 107 -3.24 -9.83 -7.11
CA LEU A 107 -2.68 -9.30 -8.34
C LEU A 107 -2.34 -10.45 -9.32
N PRO A 108 -2.72 -10.36 -10.62
CA PRO A 108 -2.43 -11.42 -11.57
C PRO A 108 -0.93 -11.73 -11.64
N ASP A 109 -0.60 -13.03 -11.66
CA ASP A 109 0.78 -13.54 -11.53
C ASP A 109 1.79 -12.86 -12.49
N LYS A 110 1.37 -12.48 -13.70
CA LYS A 110 2.22 -11.78 -14.69
C LYS A 110 2.72 -10.40 -14.25
N TYR A 111 2.14 -9.82 -13.20
CA TYR A 111 2.56 -8.54 -12.62
C TYR A 111 3.33 -8.70 -11.31
N CYS A 112 3.46 -9.93 -10.82
CA CYS A 112 4.17 -10.26 -9.58
C CYS A 112 5.63 -10.62 -9.90
N GLY A 113 6.57 -10.24 -9.03
CA GLY A 113 7.94 -10.73 -9.11
C GLY A 113 8.06 -12.22 -8.77
N ASP A 114 7.28 -12.67 -7.77
CA ASP A 114 7.17 -14.06 -7.34
C ASP A 114 5.76 -14.31 -6.76
N PRO A 115 4.83 -14.85 -7.56
CA PRO A 115 3.45 -15.05 -7.14
C PRO A 115 3.28 -16.04 -5.97
N ALA A 116 4.20 -16.99 -5.79
CA ALA A 116 4.13 -17.96 -4.69
C ALA A 116 4.54 -17.28 -3.38
N ARG A 117 5.65 -16.53 -3.42
CA ARG A 117 6.12 -15.77 -2.26
C ARG A 117 5.13 -14.69 -1.82
N LEU A 118 4.43 -14.06 -2.78
CA LEU A 118 3.36 -13.11 -2.47
C LEU A 118 2.22 -13.76 -1.70
N ARG A 119 1.77 -14.94 -2.13
CA ARG A 119 0.73 -15.71 -1.42
C ARG A 119 1.18 -16.08 -0.01
N ASP A 120 2.43 -16.49 0.18
CA ASP A 120 2.97 -16.77 1.51
C ASP A 120 3.04 -15.52 2.41
N ALA A 121 3.41 -14.37 1.85
CA ALA A 121 3.39 -13.10 2.58
C ALA A 121 1.98 -12.71 3.01
N LEU A 122 0.99 -12.88 2.12
CA LEU A 122 -0.42 -12.64 2.43
C LEU A 122 -0.94 -13.60 3.51
N ARG A 123 -0.56 -14.89 3.48
CA ARG A 123 -0.91 -15.87 4.54
C ARG A 123 -0.39 -15.42 5.91
N ARG A 124 0.86 -14.96 5.98
CA ARG A 124 1.44 -14.42 7.23
C ARG A 124 0.72 -13.15 7.68
N LEU A 125 0.35 -12.27 6.76
CA LEU A 125 -0.34 -11.02 7.05
C LEU A 125 -1.73 -11.28 7.66
N VAL A 126 -2.53 -12.17 7.08
CA VAL A 126 -3.90 -12.46 7.55
C VAL A 126 -3.93 -13.31 8.83
N ALA A 127 -2.83 -14.00 9.17
CA ALA A 127 -2.69 -14.73 10.43
C ALA A 127 -2.77 -13.83 11.68
N ARG A 128 -2.49 -12.52 11.52
CA ARG A 128 -2.87 -11.49 12.49
C ARG A 128 -4.15 -10.83 11.97
N PRO A 129 -5.34 -11.08 12.54
CA PRO A 129 -6.61 -10.61 11.98
C PRO A 129 -6.80 -9.09 12.03
N PHE A 130 -7.44 -8.55 11.01
CA PHE A 130 -7.90 -7.16 10.88
C PHE A 130 -9.26 -7.11 10.18
N SER A 131 -10.12 -6.18 10.59
CA SER A 131 -11.47 -6.03 10.04
C SER A 131 -11.49 -5.27 8.71
N ARG A 132 -10.68 -4.22 8.55
CA ARG A 132 -10.79 -3.27 7.42
C ARG A 132 -9.63 -3.36 6.45
N ALA A 133 -9.90 -3.17 5.16
CA ALA A 133 -8.86 -2.99 4.15
C ALA A 133 -9.22 -1.90 3.14
N VAL A 134 -8.19 -1.18 2.69
CA VAL A 134 -8.27 -0.28 1.53
C VAL A 134 -7.21 -0.69 0.50
N PHE A 135 -7.48 -0.43 -0.77
CA PHE A 135 -6.64 -0.87 -1.88
C PHE A 135 -6.31 0.30 -2.79
N ALA A 136 -5.17 0.21 -3.47
CA ALA A 136 -4.83 1.13 -4.55
C ALA A 136 -5.83 1.10 -5.71
N HIS A 137 -6.47 -0.06 -5.93
CA HIS A 137 -7.42 -0.29 -7.00
C HIS A 137 -8.68 -1.01 -6.50
N GLY A 138 -9.81 -0.31 -6.59
CA GLY A 138 -11.13 -0.87 -6.30
C GLY A 138 -11.74 -0.41 -4.98
N ALA A 139 -12.81 -1.09 -4.56
CA ALA A 139 -13.60 -0.71 -3.40
C ALA A 139 -12.93 -1.15 -2.07
N PRO A 140 -13.05 -0.37 -0.98
CA PRO A 140 -12.57 -0.80 0.32
C PRO A 140 -13.39 -1.97 0.88
N LEU A 141 -12.81 -2.71 1.82
CA LEU A 141 -13.51 -3.66 2.69
C LEU A 141 -13.75 -3.00 4.06
N PRO A 142 -15.00 -2.66 4.42
CA PRO A 142 -15.30 -2.04 5.71
C PRO A 142 -15.35 -3.04 6.88
N ALA A 143 -15.37 -4.34 6.59
CA ALA A 143 -15.39 -5.43 7.56
C ALA A 143 -14.88 -6.74 6.94
N ASP A 144 -14.58 -7.72 7.79
CA ASP A 144 -14.20 -9.10 7.45
C ASP A 144 -13.03 -9.23 6.47
N ALA A 145 -12.15 -8.22 6.39
CA ALA A 145 -11.11 -8.15 5.38
C ALA A 145 -10.15 -9.35 5.45
N SER A 146 -9.70 -9.74 6.65
CA SER A 146 -8.84 -10.92 6.81
C SER A 146 -9.49 -12.21 6.32
N VAL A 147 -10.77 -12.42 6.62
CA VAL A 147 -11.53 -13.61 6.21
C VAL A 147 -11.65 -13.66 4.68
N ARG A 148 -12.02 -12.53 4.08
CA ARG A 148 -12.20 -12.43 2.63
C ARG A 148 -10.89 -12.59 1.86
N ILE A 149 -9.79 -12.08 2.39
CA ILE A 149 -8.46 -12.22 1.78
C ILE A 149 -7.95 -13.66 1.95
N ALA A 150 -8.13 -14.26 3.13
CA ALA A 150 -7.74 -15.64 3.38
C ALA A 150 -8.45 -16.64 2.45
N ALA A 151 -9.68 -16.37 2.03
CA ALA A 151 -10.43 -17.20 1.07
C ALA A 151 -9.81 -17.24 -0.35
N LEU A 152 -8.80 -16.42 -0.64
CA LEU A 152 -8.09 -16.38 -1.92
C LEU A 152 -6.78 -17.20 -1.93
N LEU A 153 -6.34 -17.69 -0.76
CA LEU A 153 -5.01 -18.25 -0.50
C LEU A 153 -5.02 -19.77 -0.32
#